data_AF-A0A9D8HGY4-F1
#
_entry.id   AF-A0A9D8HGY4-F1
#
_cell.length_a   1.000
_cell.length_b   1.000
_cell.length_c   1.000
_cell.angle_alpha   90.00
_cell.angle_beta   90.00
_cell.angle_gamma   90.00
#
_symmetry.space_group_name_H-M   'P 1'
#
loop_
_entity.id
_entity.type
_entity.pdbx_description
1 polymer ?
#
loop_
_entity_poly.entity_id
_entity_poly.type
_entity_poly.pdbx_seq_one_letter_code
_entity_poly.pdbx_strand_id
1 'polypeptide(L)'
;MGTLVVTAGPAGAHQPVFVTEADPDPARGPLLEDGSLSFAVYGVVGAPGDTRGVRTRLRVGDPLVVDLLVPALAPEQGLPLDRLPFVVLRAPDGSERRLLPDRRIRFDEPYSRTSYDRIVDL
;
A
#
# COMPACT_ATOMS: atom_id res chain seq x y z
N MET A 1 21.86 -13.86 -41.65
CA MET A 1 21.33 -12.68 -40.92
C MET A 1 20.15 -13.18 -40.11
N GLY A 2 20.27 -13.21 -38.78
CA GLY A 2 19.23 -13.75 -37.89
C GLY A 2 18.37 -12.62 -37.35
N THR A 3 17.06 -12.74 -37.51
CA THR A 3 16.08 -11.79 -36.98
C THR A 3 15.93 -11.98 -35.47
N LEU A 4 16.25 -10.94 -34.71
CA LEU A 4 15.94 -10.84 -33.28
C LEU A 4 14.46 -10.45 -33.14
N VAL A 5 13.65 -11.36 -32.60
CA VAL A 5 12.27 -11.05 -32.20
C VAL A 5 12.31 -10.67 -30.72
N VAL A 6 12.17 -9.37 -30.43
CA VAL A 6 11.94 -8.89 -29.07
C VAL A 6 10.44 -8.94 -28.82
N THR A 7 9.99 -9.94 -28.06
CA THR A 7 8.63 -9.93 -27.51
C THR A 7 8.63 -8.99 -26.31
N ALA A 8 8.07 -7.79 -26.46
CA ALA A 8 7.75 -6.96 -25.31
C ALA A 8 6.69 -7.70 -24.48
N GLY A 9 7.06 -8.17 -23.29
CA GLY A 9 6.10 -8.65 -22.30
C GLY A 9 5.12 -7.52 -21.94
N PRO A 10 3.95 -7.83 -21.32
CA PRO A 10 3.08 -6.78 -20.83
C PRO A 10 3.90 -5.83 -19.96
N ALA A 11 3.84 -4.54 -20.26
CA ALA A 11 4.55 -3.52 -19.51
C ALA A 11 4.20 -3.69 -18.02
N GLY A 12 5.16 -4.17 -17.23
CA GLY A 12 5.04 -4.28 -15.78
C GLY A 12 5.11 -2.89 -15.17
N ALA A 13 4.04 -2.11 -15.32
CA ALA A 13 4.02 -0.72 -14.88
C ALA A 13 4.14 -0.58 -13.35
N HIS A 14 3.78 -1.62 -12.59
CA HIS A 14 3.91 -1.64 -11.14
C HIS A 14 4.40 -3.01 -10.68
N GLN A 15 5.66 -3.09 -10.25
CA GLN A 15 6.14 -4.27 -9.55
C GLN A 15 5.53 -4.28 -8.14
N PRO A 16 4.80 -5.34 -7.74
CA PRO A 16 4.20 -5.41 -6.41
C PRO A 16 5.30 -5.42 -5.34
N VAL A 17 5.05 -4.73 -4.24
CA VAL A 17 5.95 -4.71 -3.07
C VAL A 17 5.28 -5.50 -1.95
N PHE A 18 5.90 -6.58 -1.51
CA PHE A 18 5.38 -7.40 -0.42
C PHE A 18 6.09 -7.05 0.89
N VAL A 19 5.31 -6.82 1.95
CA VAL A 19 5.79 -6.60 3.32
C VAL A 19 5.27 -7.70 4.25
N THR A 20 6.14 -8.17 5.13
CA THR A 20 5.90 -9.32 6.00
C THR A 20 6.17 -8.95 7.46
N GLU A 21 6.07 -9.91 8.37
CA GLU A 21 6.47 -9.75 9.77
C GLU A 21 7.96 -9.40 9.94
N ALA A 22 8.80 -9.68 8.93
CA ALA A 22 10.20 -9.26 8.91
C ALA A 22 10.38 -7.74 8.68
N ASP A 23 9.32 -7.04 8.25
CA ASP A 23 9.28 -5.62 7.95
C ASP A 23 8.42 -4.83 8.96
N PRO A 24 8.60 -4.99 10.28
CA PRO A 24 7.64 -4.48 11.27
C PRO A 24 7.69 -2.96 11.44
N ASP A 25 8.74 -2.29 10.94
CA ASP A 25 8.88 -0.84 11.00
C ASP A 25 9.59 -0.30 9.75
N PRO A 26 9.50 1.01 9.47
CA PRO A 26 10.09 1.59 8.25
C PRO A 26 11.60 1.37 8.12
N ALA A 27 12.36 1.24 9.23
CA ALA A 27 13.80 1.04 9.17
C ALA A 27 14.17 -0.37 8.69
N ARG A 28 13.32 -1.36 9.01
CA ARG A 28 13.48 -2.76 8.60
C ARG A 28 12.72 -3.13 7.33
N GLY A 29 11.81 -2.28 6.86
CA GLY A 29 11.06 -2.51 5.64
C GLY A 29 11.73 -2.00 4.35
N PRO A 30 11.13 -2.33 3.18
CA PRO A 30 11.62 -1.91 1.87
C PRO A 30 11.71 -0.39 1.73
N LEU A 31 12.69 0.05 0.94
CA LEU A 31 12.81 1.42 0.47
C LEU A 31 12.32 1.51 -0.98
N LEU A 32 11.24 2.25 -1.17
CA LEU A 32 10.68 2.65 -2.46
C LEU A 32 11.51 3.84 -2.96
N GLU A 33 12.54 3.55 -3.75
CA GLU A 33 13.61 4.50 -4.11
C GLU A 33 13.10 5.76 -4.83
N ASP A 34 12.11 5.60 -5.72
CA ASP A 34 11.52 6.70 -6.50
C ASP A 34 10.04 6.87 -6.16
N GLY A 35 9.74 7.74 -5.19
CA GLY A 35 8.38 8.04 -4.75
C GLY A 35 7.54 8.83 -5.75
N SER A 36 8.08 9.20 -6.91
CA SER A 36 7.27 9.73 -8.02
C SER A 36 6.51 8.63 -8.77
N LEU A 37 6.84 7.36 -8.52
CA LEU A 37 6.12 6.20 -9.03
C LEU A 37 5.04 5.75 -8.04
N SER A 38 3.91 5.29 -8.57
CA SER A 38 2.89 4.62 -7.78
C SER A 38 3.32 3.20 -7.44
N PHE A 39 3.23 2.83 -6.17
CA PHE A 39 3.48 1.47 -5.68
C PHE A 39 2.22 0.86 -5.07
N ALA A 40 1.97 -0.41 -5.38
CA ALA A 40 1.04 -1.23 -4.62
C ALA A 40 1.83 -2.04 -3.59
N VAL A 41 1.56 -1.79 -2.31
CA VAL A 41 2.19 -2.48 -1.18
C VAL A 41 1.20 -3.48 -0.60
N TYR A 42 1.61 -4.74 -0.54
CA TYR A 42 0.79 -5.86 -0.09
C TYR A 42 1.34 -6.43 1.21
N GLY A 43 0.47 -6.66 2.18
CA GLY A 43 0.85 -7.25 3.45
C GLY A 43 -0.37 -7.66 4.26
N VAL A 44 -0.10 -8.35 5.37
CA VAL A 44 -1.13 -8.77 6.34
C VAL A 44 -0.78 -8.20 7.70
N VAL A 45 -1.77 -7.61 8.37
CA VAL A 45 -1.75 -7.24 9.79
C VAL A 45 -2.92 -7.95 10.46
N GLY A 46 -2.62 -8.95 11.30
CA GLY A 46 -3.61 -9.92 11.77
C GLY A 46 -4.00 -9.74 13.23
N ALA A 47 -3.09 -9.18 14.03
CA ALA A 47 -3.29 -8.95 15.45
C ALA A 47 -3.27 -7.45 15.81
N PRO A 48 -3.95 -7.04 16.90
CA PRO A 48 -3.82 -5.70 17.43
C PRO A 48 -2.34 -5.36 17.72
N GLY A 49 -1.86 -4.26 17.16
CA GLY A 49 -0.47 -3.82 17.32
C GLY A 49 0.49 -4.29 16.23
N ASP A 50 0.06 -5.17 15.32
CA ASP A 50 0.86 -5.52 14.13
C ASP A 50 1.07 -4.30 13.24
N THR A 51 2.29 -4.14 12.75
CA THR A 51 2.68 -3.08 11.83
C THR A 51 3.50 -3.62 10.67
N ARG A 52 3.40 -2.96 9.51
CA ARG A 52 4.27 -3.18 8.35
C ARG A 52 4.79 -1.83 7.91
N GLY A 53 6.11 -1.71 7.78
CA GLY A 53 6.76 -0.46 7.44
C GLY A 53 7.31 -0.47 6.02
N VAL A 54 7.21 0.67 5.35
CA VAL A 54 7.97 0.99 4.13
C VAL A 54 8.53 2.39 4.26
N ARG A 55 9.57 2.69 3.49
CA ARG A 55 10.06 4.07 3.27
C ARG A 55 9.90 4.42 1.81
N THR A 56 9.69 5.68 1.51
CA THR A 56 9.71 6.20 0.14
C THR A 56 10.44 7.54 0.08
N ARG A 57 11.02 7.89 -1.07
CA ARG A 57 11.62 9.21 -1.29
C ARG A 57 10.75 10.04 -2.24
N LEU A 58 10.13 11.08 -1.71
CA LEU A 58 9.40 12.08 -2.51
C LEU A 58 10.32 13.23 -2.89
N ARG A 59 10.05 13.87 -4.03
CA ARG A 59 10.71 15.14 -4.38
C ARG A 59 9.94 16.29 -3.73
N VAL A 60 10.64 17.40 -3.50
CA VAL A 60 10.01 18.61 -2.96
C VAL A 60 8.95 19.10 -3.95
N GLY A 61 7.73 19.26 -3.46
CA GLY A 61 6.58 19.68 -4.26
C GLY A 61 5.75 18.53 -4.85
N ASP A 62 6.22 17.28 -4.78
CA ASP A 62 5.40 16.13 -5.19
C ASP A 62 4.25 15.94 -4.19
N PRO A 63 3.01 15.70 -4.66
CA PRO A 63 1.92 15.31 -3.78
C PRO A 63 2.15 13.90 -3.26
N LEU A 64 1.80 13.67 -1.98
CA LEU A 64 1.66 12.34 -1.43
C LEU A 64 0.20 11.94 -1.48
N VAL A 65 -0.11 10.86 -2.21
CA VAL A 65 -1.43 10.22 -2.25
C VAL A 65 -1.31 8.85 -1.59
N VAL A 66 -2.25 8.53 -0.69
CA VAL A 66 -2.25 7.25 0.03
C VAL A 66 -3.66 6.69 0.07
N ASP A 67 -3.83 5.48 -0.48
CA ASP A 67 -5.02 4.67 -0.28
C ASP A 67 -4.68 3.44 0.58
N LEU A 68 -5.53 3.13 1.56
CA LEU A 68 -5.51 1.82 2.23
C LEU A 68 -6.73 1.01 1.82
N LEU A 69 -6.48 -0.17 1.25
CA LEU A 69 -7.48 -1.12 0.80
C LEU A 69 -7.48 -2.34 1.72
N VAL A 70 -8.65 -2.82 2.10
CA VAL A 70 -8.84 -4.12 2.75
C VAL A 70 -9.78 -4.98 1.91
N PRO A 71 -9.67 -6.31 1.91
CA PRO A 71 -10.63 -7.16 1.18
C PRO A 71 -12.07 -6.86 1.61
N ALA A 72 -12.98 -6.74 0.65
CA ALA A 72 -14.41 -6.60 0.91
C ALA A 72 -15.04 -7.98 1.18
N LEU A 73 -14.48 -8.68 2.17
CA LEU A 73 -14.83 -10.04 2.58
C LEU A 73 -14.75 -10.14 4.12
N ALA A 74 -15.22 -11.24 4.69
CA ALA A 74 -15.02 -11.52 6.11
C ALA A 74 -13.55 -11.96 6.36
N PRO A 75 -12.96 -11.57 7.51
CA PRO A 75 -13.58 -10.84 8.62
C PRO A 75 -13.67 -9.31 8.43
N GLU A 76 -12.89 -8.71 7.51
CA GLU A 76 -12.69 -7.26 7.40
C GLU A 76 -13.99 -6.48 7.24
N GLN A 77 -14.94 -6.99 6.45
CA GLN A 77 -16.24 -6.36 6.23
C GLN A 77 -17.12 -6.32 7.50
N GLY A 78 -16.92 -7.27 8.42
CA GLY A 78 -17.67 -7.36 9.68
C GLY A 78 -17.07 -6.57 10.84
N LEU A 79 -15.84 -6.07 10.70
CA LEU A 79 -15.18 -5.29 11.74
C LEU A 79 -15.70 -3.84 11.78
N PRO A 80 -15.87 -3.25 12.97
CA PRO A 80 -16.09 -1.80 13.07
C PRO A 80 -14.83 -1.03 12.64
N LEU A 81 -14.99 0.22 12.20
CA LEU A 81 -13.91 1.02 11.60
C LEU A 81 -12.70 1.19 12.54
N ASP A 82 -12.93 1.32 13.84
CA ASP A 82 -11.90 1.45 14.87
C ASP A 82 -11.11 0.15 15.14
N ARG A 83 -11.51 -0.96 14.51
CA ARG A 83 -10.83 -2.26 14.54
C ARG A 83 -10.14 -2.59 13.21
N LEU A 84 -10.24 -1.70 12.21
CA LEU A 84 -9.51 -1.82 10.95
C LEU A 84 -8.11 -1.21 11.06
N PRO A 85 -7.19 -1.63 10.18
CA PRO A 85 -5.87 -1.01 10.10
C PRO A 85 -5.93 0.46 9.67
N PHE A 86 -4.89 1.19 9.99
CA PHE A 86 -4.73 2.61 9.69
C PHE A 86 -3.29 2.90 9.23
N VAL A 87 -3.07 4.08 8.65
CA VAL A 87 -1.73 4.48 8.20
C VAL A 87 -1.12 5.48 9.17
N VAL A 88 0.17 5.31 9.48
CA VAL A 88 1.00 6.32 10.15
C VAL A 88 2.01 6.86 9.16
N LEU A 89 1.94 8.15 8.89
CA LEU A 89 2.93 8.87 8.09
C LEU A 89 3.93 9.50 9.05
N ARG A 90 5.21 9.21 8.86
CA ARG A 90 6.32 9.85 9.58
C ARG A 90 7.19 10.62 8.60
N ALA A 91 7.30 11.93 8.80
CA ALA A 91 8.14 12.79 7.98
C ALA A 91 9.63 12.74 8.44
N PRO A 92 10.58 13.19 7.60
CA PRO A 92 12.01 13.19 7.95
C PRO A 92 12.36 14.02 9.19
N ASP A 93 11.55 15.02 9.54
CA ASP A 93 11.72 15.85 10.74
C ASP A 93 11.20 15.17 12.03
N GLY A 94 10.66 13.95 11.91
CA GLY A 94 10.11 13.16 13.01
C GLY A 94 8.64 13.45 13.32
N SER A 95 7.99 14.39 12.64
CA SER A 95 6.55 14.63 12.80
C SER A 95 5.74 13.43 12.29
N GLU A 96 4.60 13.18 12.94
CA GLU A 96 3.71 12.07 12.61
C GLU A 96 2.27 12.53 12.35
N ARG A 97 1.64 11.88 11.37
CA ARG A 97 0.20 12.00 11.10
C ARG A 97 -0.42 10.61 11.01
N ARG A 98 -1.52 10.40 11.74
CA ARG A 98 -2.33 9.17 11.64
C ARG A 98 -3.51 9.41 10.70
N LEU A 99 -3.71 8.48 9.78
CA LEU A 99 -4.85 8.45 8.87
C LEU A 99 -5.74 7.29 9.29
N LEU A 100 -6.80 7.59 10.04
CA LEU A 100 -7.73 6.59 10.59
C LEU A 100 -8.86 6.32 9.60
N PRO A 101 -9.41 5.10 9.57
CA PRO A 101 -10.63 4.81 8.83
C PRO A 101 -11.84 5.61 9.34
N ASP A 102 -12.52 6.32 8.44
CA ASP A 102 -13.77 7.04 8.71
C ASP A 102 -14.96 6.53 7.88
N ARG A 103 -14.69 5.79 6.81
CA ARG A 103 -15.69 5.21 5.89
C ARG A 103 -15.16 3.96 5.19
N ARG A 104 -16.05 3.29 4.45
CA ARG A 104 -15.71 2.24 3.49
C ARG A 104 -16.25 2.64 2.12
N ILE A 105 -15.36 2.72 1.13
CA ILE A 105 -15.75 2.94 -0.26
C ILE A 105 -15.44 1.66 -1.03
N ARG A 106 -16.46 1.03 -1.60
CA ARG A 106 -16.28 -0.17 -2.41
C ARG A 106 -15.41 0.14 -3.63
N PHE A 107 -14.41 -0.69 -3.86
CA PHE A 107 -13.54 -0.68 -5.03
C PHE A 107 -13.46 -2.10 -5.61
N ASP A 108 -14.12 -2.32 -6.74
CA ASP A 108 -14.05 -3.59 -7.45
C ASP A 108 -12.84 -3.56 -8.42
N GLU A 109 -11.75 -4.24 -8.04
CA GLU A 109 -10.50 -4.19 -8.79
C GLU A 109 -10.61 -5.08 -10.06
N PRO A 110 -10.44 -4.50 -11.26
CA PRO A 110 -10.86 -5.15 -12.50
C PRO A 110 -9.92 -6.27 -12.98
N TYR A 111 -8.68 -6.34 -12.49
CA TYR A 111 -7.64 -7.22 -13.02
C TYR A 111 -7.53 -8.53 -12.24
N SER A 112 -7.52 -8.44 -10.93
CA SER A 112 -7.53 -9.54 -9.96
C SER A 112 -8.92 -10.12 -9.71
N ARG A 113 -9.99 -9.41 -10.10
CA ARG A 113 -11.39 -9.74 -9.76
C ARG A 113 -11.62 -9.81 -8.24
N THR A 114 -10.87 -9.01 -7.50
CA THR A 114 -11.01 -8.89 -6.04
C THR A 114 -11.74 -7.59 -5.72
N SER A 115 -12.78 -7.67 -4.90
CA SER A 115 -13.43 -6.48 -4.33
C SER A 115 -12.71 -6.07 -3.05
N TYR A 116 -12.44 -4.78 -2.91
CA TYR A 116 -11.85 -4.16 -1.74
C TYR A 116 -12.77 -3.09 -1.17
N ASP A 117 -12.64 -2.80 0.12
CA ASP A 117 -13.07 -1.55 0.71
C ASP A 117 -11.85 -0.63 0.84
N ARG A 118 -11.90 0.55 0.22
CA ARG A 118 -10.98 1.64 0.54
C ARG A 118 -11.43 2.27 1.86
N ILE A 119 -10.51 2.30 2.81
CA ILE A 119 -10.80 2.73 4.19
C ILE A 119 -9.97 3.94 4.62
N VAL A 120 -8.90 4.26 3.92
CA VAL A 120 -8.14 5.51 4.07
C VAL A 120 -7.87 6.08 2.69
N ASP A 121 -8.00 7.39 2.55
CA ASP A 121 -7.58 8.19 1.41
C ASP A 121 -6.99 9.54 1.89
N LEU A 122 -5.83 9.92 1.34
CA LEU A 122 -5.16 11.21 1.53
C LEU A 122 -4.92 11.89 0.18
#